data_AF-A0A329UNK8-F1
#
_entry.id   AF-A0A329UNK8-F1
#
_cell.length_a   1.000
_cell.length_b   1.000
_cell.length_c   1.000
_cell.angle_alpha   90.00
_cell.angle_beta   90.00
_cell.angle_gamma   90.00
#
_symmetry.space_group_name_H-M   'P 1'
#
loop_
_entity.id
_entity.type
_entity.pdbx_description
1 polymer ?
#
loop_
_entity_poly.entity_id
_entity_poly.type
_entity_poly.pdbx_seq_one_letter_code
_entity_poly.pdbx_strand_id
1 'polypeptide(L)'
;MFSSVNTCWTLVGAFLVYFMQAGFALCEAGFTRAKNTGNILMKNMMDFCIGTPCYWLIGFGLMFGGTGALIGGFDPFIQGDYSHLGLDIPLWVYIVFQTVFCATAATIVSSSMAERTNFKAYCVYSAAISLVVYPICGHWMWGGGWLQSMGFHDFAGSAAVHNVGGVIALLGAWMLGPRIGKYDKDGNPHAIPGHNLTAGALGVFILWFCWFGFNGGSSLSLSTDATMTLTGLVCFNTNLAAAVATCVTMIFTWLRYGKPDVSMTLNGSLAGLVAITAGCDTVSPFGAFFIGFVAGILVVLSVEFFDKIAKVDDPVGAVSVHFANGVWGTIAVGLFSTGSNTAHAGLFYGGGLAQLGTQLLGLVCVDVYVVVVMFIIFKIIDKTLGLRVPAEVEIDGLDIHEHGLASAYAGFAISDANSAAMTPNENTDLGEDDVTKASAKQMDAAVPVVREPVIHDGVYDTGMHKVSIIAKLAKFDQLKTALNDLGVTGMTVTQVMGCGIQKGTPEKYRGVPVDTTLLPKIKVEVIVSRISVDAVVEAAKKALYTGHIGDGKIFVYNVTRVVKIRTGEENYAALQDVE
;
A
#
# COMPACT_ATOMS: atom_id res chain seq x y z
N MET A 1 42.44 6.17 -15.68
CA MET A 1 42.04 7.51 -15.17
C MET A 1 40.53 7.52 -15.10
N PHE A 2 39.92 7.98 -14.00
CA PHE A 2 38.45 7.98 -13.89
C PHE A 2 37.82 9.16 -14.64
N SER A 3 36.60 8.96 -15.14
CA SER A 3 35.79 9.99 -15.79
C SER A 3 34.95 10.74 -14.75
N SER A 4 35.22 12.04 -14.56
CA SER A 4 34.48 12.87 -13.60
C SER A 4 32.99 12.94 -13.92
N VAL A 5 32.62 13.03 -15.19
CA VAL A 5 31.20 13.13 -15.60
C VAL A 5 30.44 11.81 -15.35
N ASN A 6 31.06 10.67 -15.63
CA ASN A 6 30.48 9.35 -15.38
C ASN A 6 30.36 9.09 -13.87
N THR A 7 31.36 9.52 -13.11
CA THR A 7 31.37 9.44 -11.65
C THR A 7 30.24 10.27 -11.04
N CYS A 8 30.09 11.53 -11.46
CA CYS A 8 29.01 12.40 -11.00
C CYS A 8 27.63 11.83 -11.37
N TRP A 9 27.46 11.35 -12.61
CA TRP A 9 26.20 10.76 -13.05
C TRP A 9 25.80 9.54 -12.23
N THR A 10 26.75 8.62 -12.02
CA THR A 10 26.50 7.40 -11.24
C THR A 10 26.17 7.73 -9.77
N LEU A 11 26.83 8.72 -9.17
CA LEU A 11 26.50 9.18 -7.81
C LEU A 11 25.10 9.80 -7.74
N VAL A 12 24.72 10.65 -8.69
CA VAL A 12 23.36 11.21 -8.76
C VAL A 12 22.34 10.08 -8.90
N GLY A 13 22.60 9.10 -9.77
CA GLY A 13 21.79 7.89 -9.88
C GLY A 13 21.66 7.18 -8.53
N ALA A 14 22.77 6.92 -7.84
CA ALA A 14 22.77 6.26 -6.55
C ALA A 14 21.97 7.03 -5.48
N PHE A 15 22.08 8.36 -5.43
CA PHE A 15 21.36 9.18 -4.45
C PHE A 15 19.85 9.19 -4.72
N LEU A 16 19.45 9.23 -5.99
CA LEU A 16 18.04 9.11 -6.38
C LEU A 16 17.51 7.71 -6.02
N VAL A 17 18.23 6.63 -6.34
CA VAL A 17 17.79 5.28 -6.01
C VAL A 17 17.74 5.06 -4.49
N TYR A 18 18.69 5.61 -3.72
CA TYR A 18 18.58 5.61 -2.25
C TYR A 18 17.30 6.31 -1.78
N PHE A 19 16.94 7.44 -2.40
CA PHE A 19 15.71 8.15 -2.05
C PHE A 19 14.43 7.39 -2.44
N MET A 20 14.50 6.34 -3.26
CA MET A 20 13.38 5.39 -3.45
C MET A 20 12.96 4.74 -2.13
N GLN A 21 13.87 4.56 -1.15
CA GLN A 21 13.53 4.00 0.15
C GLN A 21 12.47 4.86 0.88
N ALA A 22 12.57 6.20 0.76
CA ALA A 22 11.52 7.09 1.27
C ALA A 22 10.21 6.94 0.48
N GLY A 23 10.32 6.72 -0.83
CA GLY A 23 9.19 6.43 -1.70
C GLY A 23 8.44 5.15 -1.32
N PHE A 24 9.16 4.03 -1.12
CA PHE A 24 8.58 2.77 -0.65
C PHE A 24 7.98 2.94 0.75
N ALA A 25 8.71 3.54 1.69
CA ALA A 25 8.22 3.75 3.05
C ALA A 25 6.87 4.49 3.08
N LEU A 26 6.72 5.57 2.29
CA LEU A 26 5.48 6.33 2.22
C LEU A 26 4.38 5.61 1.43
N CYS A 27 4.74 4.92 0.34
CA CYS A 27 3.82 4.10 -0.45
C CYS A 27 3.18 3.00 0.41
N GLU A 28 4.02 2.24 1.11
CA GLU A 28 3.61 1.12 1.96
C GLU A 28 2.85 1.59 3.20
N ALA A 29 3.33 2.64 3.87
CA ALA A 29 2.59 3.25 4.98
C ALA A 29 1.20 3.71 4.52
N GLY A 30 1.11 4.41 3.38
CA GLY A 30 -0.16 4.90 2.86
C GLY A 30 -1.16 3.80 2.51
N PHE A 31 -0.69 2.66 2.01
CA PHE A 31 -1.52 1.52 1.61
C PHE A 31 -1.78 0.47 2.70
N THR A 32 -1.21 0.65 3.89
CA THR A 32 -1.48 -0.20 5.07
C THR A 32 -2.39 0.51 6.08
N ARG A 33 -2.86 -0.20 7.10
CA ARG A 33 -3.64 0.35 8.22
C ARG A 33 -2.74 1.11 9.19
N ALA A 34 -3.26 2.20 9.74
CA ALA A 34 -2.51 3.13 10.59
C ALA A 34 -1.82 2.48 11.81
N LYS A 35 -2.39 1.39 12.34
CA LYS A 35 -1.85 0.61 13.48
C LYS A 35 -0.54 -0.14 13.19
N ASN A 36 -0.07 -0.10 11.93
CA ASN A 36 1.13 -0.79 11.47
C ASN A 36 2.12 0.18 10.76
N THR A 37 1.88 1.49 10.84
CA THR A 37 2.72 2.48 10.15
C THR A 37 4.15 2.48 10.68
N GLY A 38 4.35 2.47 12.00
CA GLY A 38 5.69 2.43 12.58
C GLY A 38 6.46 1.18 12.14
N ASN A 39 5.77 0.03 12.12
CA ASN A 39 6.34 -1.23 11.71
C ASN A 39 6.82 -1.23 10.26
N ILE A 40 6.02 -0.70 9.34
CA ILE A 40 6.38 -0.69 7.92
C ILE A 40 7.49 0.32 7.60
N LEU A 41 7.51 1.48 8.28
CA LEU A 41 8.61 2.44 8.19
C LEU A 41 9.92 1.84 8.71
N MET A 42 9.87 1.10 9.81
CA MET A 42 11.04 0.40 10.36
C MET A 42 11.55 -0.69 9.40
N LYS A 43 10.68 -1.45 8.75
CA LYS A 43 11.08 -2.46 7.75
C LYS A 43 11.87 -1.83 6.60
N ASN A 44 11.35 -0.76 6.02
CA ASN A 44 12.01 -0.01 4.94
C ASN A 44 13.38 0.54 5.36
N MET A 45 13.46 1.14 6.56
CA MET A 45 14.75 1.63 7.10
C MET A 45 15.74 0.47 7.30
N MET A 46 15.27 -0.63 7.88
CA MET A 46 16.14 -1.76 8.18
C MET A 46 16.60 -2.50 6.93
N ASP A 47 15.84 -2.51 5.85
CA ASP A 47 16.27 -3.10 4.58
C ASP A 47 17.54 -2.44 4.05
N PHE A 48 17.65 -1.12 4.17
CA PHE A 48 18.89 -0.42 3.83
C PHE A 48 19.98 -0.62 4.89
N CYS A 49 19.66 -0.47 6.17
CA CYS A 49 20.64 -0.50 7.26
C CYS A 49 21.26 -1.88 7.53
N ILE A 50 20.49 -2.96 7.36
CA ILE A 50 20.99 -4.35 7.43
C ILE A 50 21.56 -4.78 6.08
N GLY A 51 20.87 -4.43 4.99
CA GLY A 51 21.27 -4.82 3.64
C GLY A 51 22.66 -4.31 3.27
N THR A 52 22.98 -3.05 3.59
CA THR A 52 24.29 -2.44 3.31
C THR A 52 25.47 -3.23 3.88
N PRO A 53 25.59 -3.45 5.21
CA PRO A 53 26.71 -4.22 5.75
C PRO A 53 26.67 -5.68 5.30
N CYS A 54 25.51 -6.30 5.11
CA CYS A 54 25.40 -7.67 4.58
C CYS A 54 25.94 -7.79 3.16
N TYR A 55 25.53 -6.87 2.29
CA TYR A 55 25.97 -6.81 0.91
C TYR A 55 27.47 -6.52 0.84
N TRP A 56 28.00 -5.60 1.64
CA TRP A 56 29.45 -5.32 1.64
C TRP A 56 30.28 -6.43 2.27
N LEU A 57 29.71 -7.14 3.26
CA LEU A 57 30.42 -8.22 3.93
C LEU A 57 30.65 -9.39 2.97
N ILE A 58 29.66 -9.81 2.19
CA ILE A 58 29.80 -10.97 1.28
C ILE A 58 29.09 -10.74 -0.07
N GLY A 59 27.92 -10.09 -0.07
CA GLY A 59 27.05 -10.02 -1.25
C GLY A 59 27.70 -9.38 -2.49
N PHE A 60 28.44 -8.28 -2.35
CA PHE A 60 29.10 -7.63 -3.47
C PHE A 60 30.17 -8.52 -4.10
N GLY A 61 30.94 -9.25 -3.28
CA GLY A 61 31.89 -10.25 -3.76
C GLY A 61 31.20 -11.40 -4.51
N LEU A 62 30.10 -11.95 -3.96
CA LEU A 62 29.34 -12.99 -4.64
C LEU A 62 28.77 -12.51 -5.99
N MET A 63 28.44 -11.22 -6.09
CA MET A 63 27.87 -10.64 -7.29
C MET A 63 28.92 -10.24 -8.34
N PHE A 64 30.04 -9.63 -7.93
CA PHE A 64 30.99 -8.97 -8.83
C PHE A 64 32.46 -9.33 -8.59
N GLY A 65 32.77 -10.22 -7.64
CA GLY A 65 34.15 -10.53 -7.22
C GLY A 65 34.95 -11.41 -8.20
N GLY A 66 34.40 -11.76 -9.36
CA GLY A 66 35.05 -12.61 -10.34
C GLY A 66 34.13 -12.96 -11.51
N THR A 67 34.64 -13.80 -12.42
CA THR A 67 34.01 -14.12 -13.71
C THR A 67 33.49 -15.56 -13.79
N GLY A 68 33.18 -16.16 -12.63
CA GLY A 68 32.60 -17.51 -12.58
C GLY A 68 31.26 -17.58 -13.32
N ALA A 69 30.82 -18.77 -13.70
CA ALA A 69 29.52 -18.90 -14.37
C ALA A 69 28.36 -18.69 -13.38
N LEU A 70 28.49 -19.15 -12.14
CA LEU A 70 27.40 -19.22 -11.15
C LEU A 70 27.53 -18.22 -10.00
N ILE A 71 28.75 -17.85 -9.61
CA ILE A 71 29.05 -16.87 -8.56
C ILE A 71 30.33 -16.11 -8.94
N GLY A 72 30.43 -14.84 -8.51
CA GLY A 72 31.61 -14.01 -8.74
C GLY A 72 32.81 -14.50 -7.94
N GLY A 73 32.72 -14.38 -6.61
CA GLY A 73 33.73 -14.93 -5.71
C GLY A 73 33.37 -14.71 -4.24
N PHE A 74 34.00 -15.47 -3.33
CA PHE A 74 33.91 -15.18 -1.91
C PHE A 74 34.99 -14.16 -1.52
N ASP A 75 34.61 -12.90 -1.40
CA ASP A 75 35.52 -11.79 -1.10
C ASP A 75 34.99 -10.89 0.03
N PRO A 76 35.25 -11.26 1.30
CA PRO A 76 34.71 -10.50 2.41
C PRO A 76 35.26 -9.09 2.52
N PHE A 77 34.37 -8.11 2.72
CA PHE A 77 34.71 -6.68 2.76
C PHE A 77 35.36 -6.12 1.48
N ILE A 78 35.19 -6.79 0.34
CA ILE A 78 35.56 -6.26 -0.97
C ILE A 78 37.08 -5.95 -1.03
N GLN A 79 37.91 -6.93 -0.66
CA GLN A 79 39.37 -6.78 -0.58
C GLN A 79 40.09 -7.24 -1.87
N GLY A 80 39.37 -7.92 -2.76
CA GLY A 80 39.88 -8.46 -4.02
C GLY A 80 40.10 -7.42 -5.12
N ASP A 81 40.52 -7.91 -6.29
CA ASP A 81 40.67 -7.11 -7.51
C ASP A 81 39.41 -7.16 -8.39
N TYR A 82 38.85 -5.98 -8.67
CA TYR A 82 37.65 -5.77 -9.48
C TYR A 82 37.96 -5.13 -10.84
N SER A 83 39.24 -5.10 -11.25
CA SER A 83 39.67 -4.53 -12.53
C SER A 83 38.96 -5.12 -13.76
N HIS A 84 38.53 -6.39 -13.66
CA HIS A 84 37.79 -7.11 -14.71
C HIS A 84 36.43 -6.48 -15.05
N LEU A 85 35.84 -5.68 -14.14
CA LEU A 85 34.59 -4.96 -14.41
C LEU A 85 34.77 -3.83 -15.44
N GLY A 86 36.02 -3.44 -15.75
CA GLY A 86 36.31 -2.44 -16.78
C GLY A 86 35.77 -1.03 -16.49
N LEU A 87 35.52 -0.71 -15.21
CA LEU A 87 34.92 0.54 -14.79
C LEU A 87 35.84 1.74 -15.05
N ASP A 88 35.29 2.81 -15.60
CA ASP A 88 35.93 4.12 -15.71
C ASP A 88 35.48 5.09 -14.59
N ILE A 89 34.80 4.56 -13.57
CA ILE A 89 34.42 5.20 -12.32
C ILE A 89 35.10 4.50 -11.13
N PRO A 90 35.30 5.18 -9.98
CA PRO A 90 35.84 4.53 -8.79
C PRO A 90 34.97 3.36 -8.33
N LEU A 91 35.60 2.24 -7.93
CA LEU A 91 34.88 1.05 -7.45
C LEU A 91 33.90 1.38 -6.31
N TRP A 92 34.29 2.24 -5.37
CA TRP A 92 33.43 2.68 -4.27
C TRP A 92 32.13 3.36 -4.73
N VAL A 93 32.15 4.05 -5.87
CA VAL A 93 30.95 4.67 -6.46
C VAL A 93 30.04 3.59 -7.03
N TYR A 94 30.61 2.60 -7.72
CA TYR A 94 29.85 1.47 -8.25
C TYR A 94 29.26 0.59 -7.13
N ILE A 95 30.00 0.35 -6.05
CA ILE A 95 29.50 -0.37 -4.86
C ILE A 95 28.29 0.34 -4.27
N VAL A 96 28.35 1.66 -4.07
CA VAL A 96 27.22 2.44 -3.53
C VAL A 96 26.02 2.36 -4.48
N PHE A 97 26.25 2.47 -5.79
CA PHE A 97 25.19 2.33 -6.80
C PHE A 97 24.54 0.93 -6.77
N GLN A 98 25.31 -0.14 -6.68
CA GLN A 98 24.75 -1.51 -6.62
C GLN A 98 24.10 -1.83 -5.27
N THR A 99 24.58 -1.23 -4.18
CA THR A 99 24.00 -1.39 -2.83
C THR A 99 22.56 -0.91 -2.79
N VAL A 100 22.25 0.22 -3.44
CA VAL A 100 20.89 0.77 -3.43
C VAL A 100 19.93 -0.09 -4.24
N PHE A 101 20.38 -0.81 -5.29
CA PHE A 101 19.57 -1.79 -6.04
C PHE A 101 19.27 -3.04 -5.20
N CYS A 102 20.28 -3.55 -4.48
CA CYS A 102 20.11 -4.65 -3.52
C CYS A 102 19.07 -4.29 -2.46
N ALA A 103 19.15 -3.09 -1.88
CA ALA A 103 18.18 -2.60 -0.91
C ALA A 103 16.78 -2.42 -1.52
N THR A 104 16.67 -2.02 -2.79
CA THR A 104 15.39 -1.98 -3.50
C THR A 104 14.79 -3.37 -3.69
N ALA A 105 15.58 -4.39 -4.03
CA ALA A 105 15.08 -5.76 -4.14
C ALA A 105 14.55 -6.29 -2.79
N ALA A 106 15.24 -5.97 -1.69
CA ALA A 106 14.82 -6.33 -0.33
C ALA A 106 13.49 -5.68 0.08
N THR A 107 13.36 -4.36 -0.14
CA THR A 107 12.18 -3.58 0.32
C THR A 107 10.89 -3.92 -0.43
N ILE A 108 10.96 -4.43 -1.67
CA ILE A 108 9.76 -4.90 -2.40
C ILE A 108 8.97 -5.95 -1.58
N VAL A 109 9.65 -6.71 -0.73
CA VAL A 109 9.04 -7.80 0.02
C VAL A 109 8.24 -7.30 1.23
N SER A 110 8.64 -6.20 1.90
CA SER A 110 7.86 -5.63 3.02
C SER A 110 6.45 -5.27 2.60
N SER A 111 6.29 -4.69 1.41
CA SER A 111 5.00 -4.31 0.83
C SER A 111 3.96 -5.44 0.89
N SER A 112 4.33 -6.64 0.41
CA SER A 112 3.40 -7.80 0.38
C SER A 112 3.28 -8.51 1.73
N MET A 113 4.31 -8.39 2.57
CA MET A 113 4.43 -9.02 3.88
C MET A 113 3.98 -8.09 5.04
N ALA A 114 3.38 -6.95 4.73
CA ALA A 114 2.97 -5.95 5.73
C ALA A 114 1.88 -6.47 6.70
N GLU A 115 1.78 -5.85 7.88
CA GLU A 115 0.72 -6.03 8.89
C GLU A 115 0.61 -7.38 9.63
N ARG A 116 1.33 -8.44 9.23
CA ARG A 116 1.33 -9.71 9.98
C ARG A 116 2.69 -10.36 10.17
N THR A 117 3.73 -9.84 9.52
CA THR A 117 5.07 -10.43 9.58
C THR A 117 5.80 -9.96 10.81
N ASN A 118 6.32 -10.91 11.57
CA ASN A 118 7.19 -10.67 12.72
C ASN A 118 8.40 -9.83 12.29
N PHE A 119 8.63 -8.70 12.96
CA PHE A 119 9.69 -7.76 12.58
C PHE A 119 11.10 -8.36 12.69
N LYS A 120 11.37 -9.19 13.71
CA LYS A 120 12.68 -9.85 13.85
C LYS A 120 12.93 -10.84 12.72
N ALA A 121 11.90 -11.62 12.36
CA ALA A 121 11.94 -12.53 11.22
C ALA A 121 12.21 -11.77 9.91
N TYR A 122 11.58 -10.60 9.75
CA TYR A 122 11.80 -9.73 8.59
C TYR A 122 13.24 -9.22 8.50
N CYS A 123 13.84 -8.78 9.62
CA CYS A 123 15.25 -8.37 9.65
C CYS A 123 16.21 -9.50 9.23
N VAL A 124 15.95 -10.74 9.66
CA VAL A 124 16.76 -11.91 9.25
C VAL A 124 16.57 -12.21 7.75
N TYR A 125 15.35 -12.09 7.25
CA TYR A 125 15.08 -12.19 5.82
C TYR A 125 15.88 -11.15 5.03
N SER A 126 15.85 -9.88 5.46
CA SER A 126 16.56 -8.77 4.81
C SER A 126 18.08 -8.97 4.75
N ALA A 127 18.66 -9.53 5.82
CA ALA A 127 20.06 -9.96 5.82
C ALA A 127 20.30 -11.09 4.79
N ALA A 128 19.43 -12.11 4.77
CA ALA A 128 19.61 -13.28 3.92
C ALA A 128 19.53 -12.95 2.42
N ILE A 129 18.56 -12.12 2.01
CA ILE A 129 18.47 -11.68 0.61
C ILE A 129 19.72 -10.91 0.19
N SER A 130 20.22 -10.02 1.05
CA SER A 130 21.37 -9.16 0.77
C SER A 130 22.71 -9.90 0.81
N LEU A 131 22.82 -10.96 1.62
CA LEU A 131 24.04 -11.77 1.74
C LEU A 131 24.22 -12.74 0.57
N VAL A 132 23.14 -13.40 0.13
CA VAL A 132 23.26 -14.59 -0.74
C VAL A 132 22.28 -14.57 -1.91
N VAL A 133 21.00 -14.31 -1.68
CA VAL A 133 19.97 -14.58 -2.70
C VAL A 133 20.04 -13.60 -3.86
N TYR A 134 19.95 -12.29 -3.58
CA TYR A 134 20.05 -11.26 -4.60
C TYR A 134 21.43 -11.26 -5.29
N PRO A 135 22.56 -11.33 -4.56
CA PRO A 135 23.88 -11.39 -5.17
C PRO A 135 24.09 -12.50 -6.19
N ILE A 136 23.60 -13.72 -5.94
CA ILE A 136 23.85 -14.87 -6.81
C ILE A 136 23.05 -14.74 -8.11
N CYS A 137 21.76 -14.41 -8.06
CA CYS A 137 21.01 -14.18 -9.29
C CYS A 137 21.50 -12.90 -10.01
N GLY A 138 21.86 -11.87 -9.26
CA GLY A 138 22.51 -10.67 -9.78
C GLY A 138 23.80 -10.99 -10.52
N HIS A 139 24.60 -11.94 -10.03
CA HIS A 139 25.80 -12.39 -10.72
C HIS A 139 25.49 -13.02 -12.08
N TRP A 140 24.44 -13.84 -12.15
CA TRP A 140 24.02 -14.47 -13.40
C TRP A 140 23.71 -13.44 -14.49
N MET A 141 23.07 -12.33 -14.10
CA MET A 141 22.55 -11.32 -15.03
C MET A 141 23.51 -10.15 -15.29
N TRP A 142 24.28 -9.72 -14.28
CA TRP A 142 25.11 -8.49 -14.34
C TRP A 142 26.56 -8.68 -13.93
N GLY A 143 26.89 -9.77 -13.24
CA GLY A 143 28.20 -9.99 -12.63
C GLY A 143 29.21 -10.73 -13.49
N GLY A 144 28.92 -10.99 -14.76
CA GLY A 144 29.72 -11.83 -15.66
C GLY A 144 29.28 -13.29 -15.70
N GLY A 145 28.16 -13.64 -15.07
CA GLY A 145 27.66 -15.01 -15.01
C GLY A 145 27.06 -15.53 -16.31
N TRP A 146 26.50 -16.74 -16.21
CA TRP A 146 26.08 -17.53 -17.37
C TRP A 146 24.89 -16.92 -18.15
N LEU A 147 23.91 -16.29 -17.50
CA LEU A 147 22.77 -15.66 -18.21
C LEU A 147 23.25 -14.49 -19.07
N GLN A 148 24.07 -13.62 -18.48
CA GLN A 148 24.69 -12.50 -19.19
C GLN A 148 25.52 -13.00 -20.39
N SER A 149 26.31 -14.06 -20.18
CA SER A 149 27.13 -14.67 -21.24
C SER A 149 26.31 -15.25 -22.41
N MET A 150 25.06 -15.67 -22.16
CA MET A 150 24.13 -16.13 -23.20
C MET A 150 23.36 -14.98 -23.89
N GLY A 151 23.60 -13.73 -23.49
CA GLY A 151 22.91 -12.57 -24.05
C GLY A 151 21.55 -12.28 -23.40
N PHE A 152 21.32 -12.75 -22.17
CA PHE A 152 20.18 -12.27 -21.37
C PHE A 152 20.35 -10.78 -21.12
N HIS A 153 19.31 -10.01 -21.44
CA HIS A 153 19.34 -8.56 -21.33
C HIS A 153 18.34 -8.08 -20.29
N ASP A 154 18.86 -7.36 -19.30
CA ASP A 154 18.08 -6.67 -18.28
C ASP A 154 18.84 -5.41 -17.90
N PHE A 155 18.52 -4.29 -18.53
CA PHE A 155 19.34 -3.08 -18.44
C PHE A 155 19.45 -2.52 -17.02
N ALA A 156 18.32 -2.39 -16.32
CA ALA A 156 18.28 -1.81 -14.98
C ALA A 156 17.57 -2.71 -13.93
N GLY A 157 16.95 -3.84 -14.30
CA GLY A 157 16.46 -4.80 -13.30
C GLY A 157 14.96 -5.10 -13.29
N SER A 158 14.26 -5.24 -14.44
CA SER A 158 12.92 -5.85 -14.38
C SER A 158 12.99 -7.28 -13.89
N ALA A 159 14.04 -8.03 -14.23
CA ALA A 159 14.28 -9.36 -13.67
C ALA A 159 15.07 -9.27 -12.37
N ALA A 160 16.25 -8.66 -12.40
CA ALA A 160 17.22 -8.72 -11.31
C ALA A 160 16.76 -8.07 -10.01
N VAL A 161 15.92 -7.04 -10.08
CA VAL A 161 15.40 -6.34 -8.89
C VAL A 161 13.92 -6.63 -8.71
N HIS A 162 13.10 -6.30 -9.71
CA HIS A 162 11.65 -6.32 -9.54
C HIS A 162 11.07 -7.74 -9.55
N ASN A 163 11.46 -8.58 -10.51
CA ASN A 163 11.00 -9.96 -10.52
C ASN A 163 11.55 -10.73 -9.31
N VAL A 164 12.84 -10.63 -9.01
CA VAL A 164 13.44 -11.25 -7.81
C VAL A 164 12.69 -10.83 -6.54
N GLY A 165 12.57 -9.52 -6.27
CA GLY A 165 11.81 -9.04 -5.12
C GLY A 165 10.34 -9.46 -5.15
N GLY A 166 9.71 -9.44 -6.31
CA GLY A 166 8.31 -9.81 -6.52
C GLY A 166 8.01 -11.29 -6.29
N VAL A 167 8.89 -12.20 -6.73
CA VAL A 167 8.76 -13.64 -6.49
C VAL A 167 8.89 -13.94 -4.99
N ILE A 168 9.83 -13.28 -4.31
CA ILE A 168 10.01 -13.43 -2.87
C ILE A 168 8.81 -12.85 -2.11
N ALA A 169 8.29 -11.70 -2.56
CA ALA A 169 7.07 -11.10 -2.04
C ALA A 169 5.87 -12.05 -2.16
N LEU A 170 5.66 -12.65 -3.34
CA LEU A 170 4.60 -13.64 -3.57
C LEU A 170 4.77 -14.85 -2.66
N LEU A 171 5.97 -15.42 -2.60
CA LEU A 171 6.27 -16.58 -1.78
C LEU A 171 6.06 -16.28 -0.29
N GLY A 172 6.57 -15.15 0.19
CA GLY A 172 6.46 -14.71 1.58
C GLY A 172 5.00 -14.46 1.97
N ALA A 173 4.23 -13.78 1.11
CA ALA A 173 2.81 -13.55 1.34
C ALA A 173 2.00 -14.85 1.37
N TRP A 174 2.30 -15.81 0.48
CA TRP A 174 1.69 -17.12 0.48
C TRP A 174 2.03 -17.93 1.74
N MET A 175 3.30 -17.94 2.17
CA MET A 175 3.74 -18.66 3.37
C MET A 175 3.18 -18.08 4.67
N LEU A 176 3.02 -16.77 4.76
CA LEU A 176 2.38 -16.11 5.91
C LEU A 176 0.89 -16.41 5.99
N GLY A 177 0.24 -16.58 4.83
CA GLY A 177 -1.20 -16.56 4.70
C GLY A 177 -1.81 -15.15 4.76
N PRO A 178 -3.12 -15.04 4.51
CA PRO A 178 -3.83 -13.77 4.43
C PRO A 178 -3.97 -13.07 5.78
N ARG A 179 -4.15 -11.74 5.78
CA ARG A 179 -4.48 -11.00 7.01
C ARG A 179 -5.83 -11.44 7.57
N ILE A 180 -5.97 -11.39 8.89
CA ILE A 180 -7.22 -11.72 9.58
C ILE A 180 -8.34 -10.82 9.05
N GLY A 181 -9.44 -11.44 8.62
CA GLY A 181 -10.59 -10.75 8.03
C GLY A 181 -10.49 -10.47 6.53
N LYS A 182 -9.38 -10.83 5.86
CA LYS A 182 -9.22 -10.61 4.42
C LYS A 182 -10.17 -11.47 3.58
N TYR A 183 -10.44 -12.70 3.99
CA TYR A 183 -11.37 -13.61 3.31
C TYR A 183 -12.44 -14.07 4.29
N ASP A 184 -13.71 -14.11 3.85
CA ASP A 184 -14.80 -14.71 4.62
C ASP A 184 -14.73 -16.25 4.63
N LYS A 185 -15.70 -16.88 5.29
CA LYS A 185 -15.82 -18.35 5.38
C LYS A 185 -16.05 -19.02 4.03
N ASP A 186 -16.61 -18.29 3.07
CA ASP A 186 -16.87 -18.75 1.69
C ASP A 186 -15.67 -18.45 0.77
N GLY A 187 -14.62 -17.81 1.32
CA GLY A 187 -13.41 -17.43 0.62
C GLY A 187 -13.52 -16.13 -0.18
N ASN A 188 -14.60 -15.36 -0.08
CA ASN A 188 -14.73 -14.09 -0.79
C ASN A 188 -13.79 -13.04 -0.17
N PRO A 189 -13.11 -12.23 -1.01
CA PRO A 189 -12.24 -11.17 -0.52
C PRO A 189 -13.03 -10.00 0.09
N HIS A 190 -12.52 -9.48 1.19
CA HIS A 190 -12.87 -8.19 1.77
C HIS A 190 -11.73 -7.19 1.53
N ALA A 191 -12.11 -5.94 1.23
CA ALA A 191 -11.13 -4.87 1.09
C ALA A 191 -10.62 -4.43 2.46
N ILE A 192 -9.29 -4.38 2.61
CA ILE A 192 -8.61 -3.72 3.73
C ILE A 192 -7.92 -2.49 3.14
N PRO A 193 -8.55 -1.30 3.19
CA PRO A 193 -8.02 -0.11 2.54
C PRO A 193 -6.82 0.45 3.31
N GLY A 194 -5.90 1.05 2.57
CA GLY A 194 -4.84 1.89 3.14
C GLY A 194 -5.41 3.12 3.83
N HIS A 195 -4.79 3.51 4.94
CA HIS A 195 -5.32 4.58 5.79
C HIS A 195 -4.98 6.00 5.28
N ASN A 196 -3.98 6.17 4.41
CA ASN A 196 -3.53 7.49 3.96
C ASN A 196 -3.08 7.48 2.49
N LEU A 197 -4.04 7.70 1.59
CA LEU A 197 -3.78 7.79 0.16
C LEU A 197 -2.87 8.98 -0.22
N THR A 198 -2.80 10.03 0.59
CA THR A 198 -1.89 11.17 0.35
C THR A 198 -0.43 10.73 0.50
N ALA A 199 -0.12 9.99 1.57
CA ALA A 199 1.20 9.38 1.75
C ALA A 199 1.51 8.37 0.65
N GLY A 200 0.52 7.53 0.30
CA GLY A 200 0.62 6.57 -0.81
C GLY A 200 0.97 7.25 -2.13
N ALA A 201 0.25 8.32 -2.48
CA ALA A 201 0.48 9.09 -3.70
C ALA A 201 1.85 9.78 -3.70
N LEU A 202 2.25 10.42 -2.60
CA LEU A 202 3.56 11.05 -2.48
C LEU A 202 4.69 10.02 -2.64
N GLY A 203 4.53 8.83 -2.04
CA GLY A 203 5.46 7.72 -2.21
C GLY A 203 5.63 7.35 -3.69
N VAL A 204 4.53 7.20 -4.44
CA VAL A 204 4.58 6.91 -5.89
C VAL A 204 5.25 8.04 -6.69
N PHE A 205 4.99 9.30 -6.38
CA PHE A 205 5.67 10.42 -7.06
C PHE A 205 7.18 10.41 -6.79
N ILE A 206 7.60 10.12 -5.56
CA ILE A 206 9.02 9.97 -5.21
C ILE A 206 9.62 8.80 -5.99
N LEU A 207 8.97 7.64 -6.02
CA LEU A 207 9.43 6.47 -6.75
C LEU A 207 9.59 6.76 -8.25
N TRP A 208 8.63 7.44 -8.87
CA TRP A 208 8.72 7.84 -10.27
C TRP A 208 9.92 8.77 -10.50
N PHE A 209 10.05 9.83 -9.72
CA PHE A 209 11.19 10.75 -9.82
C PHE A 209 12.54 10.04 -9.69
N CYS A 210 12.65 9.13 -8.71
CA CYS A 210 13.88 8.41 -8.46
C CYS A 210 14.19 7.36 -9.53
N TRP A 211 13.18 6.89 -10.27
CA TRP A 211 13.36 5.94 -11.36
C TRP A 211 14.20 6.49 -12.51
N PHE A 212 14.30 7.81 -12.66
CA PHE A 212 15.26 8.43 -13.59
C PHE A 212 16.70 8.16 -13.16
N GLY A 213 16.98 8.07 -11.86
CA GLY A 213 18.28 7.62 -11.34
C GLY A 213 18.47 6.11 -11.45
N PHE A 214 17.40 5.34 -11.28
CA PHE A 214 17.42 3.87 -11.40
C PHE A 214 17.74 3.44 -12.83
N ASN A 215 16.92 3.86 -13.80
CA ASN A 215 17.13 3.52 -15.20
C ASN A 215 18.26 4.36 -15.80
N GLY A 216 18.18 5.69 -15.69
CA GLY A 216 19.18 6.58 -16.30
C GLY A 216 20.58 6.36 -15.74
N GLY A 217 20.72 6.17 -14.43
CA GLY A 217 22.01 5.89 -13.78
C GLY A 217 22.65 4.57 -14.24
N SER A 218 21.84 3.60 -14.68
CA SER A 218 22.31 2.30 -15.18
C SER A 218 23.05 2.40 -16.52
N SER A 219 23.04 3.56 -17.18
CA SER A 219 23.94 3.82 -18.32
C SER A 219 25.41 3.98 -17.90
N LEU A 220 25.65 4.30 -16.62
CA LEU A 220 26.96 4.55 -15.98
C LEU A 220 27.82 5.64 -16.64
N SER A 221 27.37 6.22 -17.76
CA SER A 221 28.20 7.08 -18.60
C SER A 221 27.41 8.19 -19.26
N LEU A 222 28.02 9.39 -19.25
CA LEU A 222 27.61 10.59 -19.99
C LEU A 222 28.83 11.23 -20.69
N SER A 223 29.91 10.48 -20.91
CA SER A 223 31.17 11.01 -21.42
C SER A 223 31.22 11.18 -22.94
N THR A 224 30.31 10.55 -23.68
CA THR A 224 30.24 10.60 -25.15
C THR A 224 28.85 10.95 -25.65
N ASP A 225 28.75 11.49 -26.87
CA ASP A 225 27.47 11.79 -27.54
C ASP A 225 26.55 10.56 -27.63
N ALA A 226 27.15 9.39 -27.88
CA ALA A 226 26.43 8.11 -27.93
C ALA A 226 25.80 7.76 -26.56
N THR A 227 26.59 7.84 -25.48
CA THR A 227 26.11 7.55 -24.11
C THR A 227 25.11 8.59 -23.61
N MET A 228 25.25 9.86 -24.01
CA MET A 228 24.28 10.91 -23.70
C MET A 228 22.96 10.68 -24.44
N THR A 229 23.01 10.33 -25.72
CA THR A 229 21.82 10.02 -26.53
C THR A 229 21.09 8.79 -25.98
N LEU A 230 21.83 7.73 -25.63
CA LEU A 230 21.28 6.53 -25.01
C LEU A 230 20.60 6.85 -23.68
N THR A 231 21.28 7.60 -22.79
CA THR A 231 20.71 7.97 -21.49
C THR A 231 19.45 8.83 -21.64
N GLY A 232 19.43 9.73 -22.63
CA GLY A 232 18.24 10.49 -23.01
C GLY A 232 17.07 9.60 -23.43
N LEU A 233 17.32 8.59 -24.27
CA LEU A 233 16.33 7.60 -24.68
C LEU A 233 15.81 6.79 -23.48
N VAL A 234 16.71 6.33 -22.61
CA VAL A 234 16.37 5.59 -21.38
C VAL A 234 15.41 6.38 -20.50
N CYS A 235 15.73 7.66 -20.22
CA CYS A 235 14.86 8.53 -19.42
C CYS A 235 13.52 8.81 -20.11
N PHE A 236 13.53 9.01 -21.44
CA PHE A 236 12.30 9.21 -22.22
C PHE A 236 11.38 7.99 -22.16
N ASN A 237 11.91 6.79 -22.44
CA ASN A 237 11.18 5.54 -22.40
C ASN A 237 10.63 5.25 -20.99
N THR A 238 11.43 5.54 -19.96
CA THR A 238 11.02 5.41 -18.55
C THR A 238 9.76 6.24 -18.26
N ASN A 239 9.77 7.52 -18.62
CA ASN A 239 8.64 8.40 -18.40
C ASN A 239 7.41 8.02 -19.25
N LEU A 240 7.64 7.68 -20.52
CA LEU A 240 6.56 7.35 -21.44
C LEU A 240 5.81 6.09 -20.99
N ALA A 241 6.52 5.01 -20.65
CA ALA A 241 5.89 3.77 -20.21
C ALA A 241 5.09 3.97 -18.91
N ALA A 242 5.64 4.71 -17.95
CA ALA A 242 4.96 5.07 -16.71
C ALA A 242 3.65 5.83 -16.98
N ALA A 243 3.72 6.92 -17.75
CA ALA A 243 2.56 7.77 -18.05
C ALA A 243 1.46 7.00 -18.82
N VAL A 244 1.84 6.16 -19.79
CA VAL A 244 0.89 5.32 -20.51
C VAL A 244 0.24 4.31 -19.58
N ALA A 245 1.02 3.61 -18.74
CA ALA A 245 0.49 2.65 -17.79
C ALA A 245 -0.48 3.29 -16.79
N THR A 246 -0.16 4.48 -16.26
CA THR A 246 -1.06 5.24 -15.38
C THR A 246 -2.39 5.54 -16.07
N CYS A 247 -2.36 6.13 -17.27
CA CYS A 247 -3.57 6.48 -18.03
C CYS A 247 -4.40 5.24 -18.37
N VAL A 248 -3.75 4.18 -18.84
CA VAL A 248 -4.43 2.93 -19.20
C VAL A 248 -5.06 2.28 -17.96
N THR A 249 -4.37 2.27 -16.82
CA THR A 249 -4.93 1.74 -15.57
C THR A 249 -6.15 2.53 -15.11
N MET A 250 -6.08 3.86 -15.14
CA MET A 250 -7.21 4.72 -14.79
C MET A 250 -8.41 4.47 -15.70
N ILE A 251 -8.21 4.44 -17.01
CA ILE A 251 -9.27 4.18 -17.99
C ILE A 251 -9.84 2.77 -17.80
N PHE A 252 -8.98 1.77 -17.65
CA PHE A 252 -9.39 0.38 -17.48
C PHE A 252 -10.21 0.18 -16.20
N THR A 253 -9.79 0.76 -15.08
CA THR A 253 -10.54 0.71 -13.82
C THR A 253 -11.85 1.48 -13.91
N TRP A 254 -11.90 2.61 -14.62
CA TRP A 254 -13.14 3.33 -14.88
C TRP A 254 -14.15 2.47 -15.66
N LEU A 255 -13.70 1.83 -16.74
CA LEU A 255 -14.55 0.95 -17.54
C LEU A 255 -14.98 -0.31 -16.77
N ARG A 256 -14.09 -0.89 -15.96
CA ARG A 256 -14.32 -2.16 -15.25
C ARG A 256 -15.12 -1.99 -13.95
N TYR A 257 -14.88 -0.90 -13.22
CA TYR A 257 -15.45 -0.66 -11.88
C TYR A 257 -16.45 0.50 -11.84
N GLY A 258 -16.62 1.23 -12.94
CA GLY A 258 -17.54 2.37 -13.06
C GLY A 258 -16.97 3.71 -12.58
N LYS A 259 -15.81 3.70 -11.90
CA LYS A 259 -15.11 4.88 -11.39
C LYS A 259 -13.59 4.68 -11.48
N PRO A 260 -12.78 5.76 -11.65
CA PRO A 260 -11.33 5.64 -11.62
C PRO A 260 -10.85 5.28 -10.21
N ASP A 261 -10.13 4.17 -10.07
CA ASP A 261 -9.60 3.72 -8.79
C ASP A 261 -8.23 4.38 -8.54
N VAL A 262 -8.14 5.20 -7.48
CA VAL A 262 -6.93 5.97 -7.15
C VAL A 262 -5.76 5.05 -6.83
N SER A 263 -5.97 4.05 -5.98
CA SER A 263 -4.93 3.13 -5.51
C SER A 263 -4.36 2.29 -6.66
N MET A 264 -5.25 1.78 -7.52
CA MET A 264 -4.84 1.06 -8.71
C MET A 264 -4.14 1.95 -9.72
N THR A 265 -4.62 3.18 -9.94
CA THR A 265 -3.98 4.13 -10.86
C THR A 265 -2.55 4.45 -10.43
N LEU A 266 -2.31 4.62 -9.13
CA LEU A 266 -0.98 4.79 -8.55
C LEU A 266 -0.10 3.55 -8.78
N ASN A 267 -0.63 2.34 -8.56
CA ASN A 267 0.09 1.10 -8.90
C ASN A 267 0.33 0.95 -10.40
N GLY A 268 -0.55 1.49 -11.25
CA GLY A 268 -0.38 1.58 -12.70
C GLY A 268 0.87 2.34 -13.11
N SER A 269 1.16 3.47 -12.45
CA SER A 269 2.41 4.21 -12.66
C SER A 269 3.62 3.34 -12.36
N LEU A 270 3.63 2.66 -11.21
CA LEU A 270 4.72 1.78 -10.81
C LEU A 270 4.87 0.58 -11.75
N ALA A 271 3.77 -0.02 -12.21
CA ALA A 271 3.78 -1.13 -13.14
C ALA A 271 4.46 -0.77 -14.47
N GLY A 272 4.17 0.41 -15.03
CA GLY A 272 4.84 0.90 -16.24
C GLY A 272 6.33 1.12 -16.05
N LEU A 273 6.71 1.68 -14.89
CA LEU A 273 8.12 1.87 -14.51
C LEU A 273 8.86 0.53 -14.37
N VAL A 274 8.28 -0.46 -13.68
CA VAL A 274 8.85 -1.81 -13.57
C VAL A 274 9.00 -2.45 -14.95
N ALA A 275 7.96 -2.42 -15.78
CA ALA A 275 7.96 -3.14 -17.06
C ALA A 275 9.00 -2.60 -18.05
N ILE A 276 9.28 -1.30 -18.04
CA ILE A 276 10.25 -0.72 -18.97
C ILE A 276 11.72 -0.88 -18.52
N THR A 277 11.95 -1.23 -17.25
CA THR A 277 13.27 -1.24 -16.61
C THR A 277 14.30 -2.15 -17.30
N ALA A 278 13.89 -3.32 -17.81
CA ALA A 278 14.79 -4.23 -18.53
C ALA A 278 15.13 -3.75 -19.94
N GLY A 279 14.23 -3.01 -20.60
CA GLY A 279 14.30 -2.72 -22.02
C GLY A 279 14.49 -1.25 -22.39
N CYS A 280 14.56 -0.35 -21.42
CA CYS A 280 14.52 1.10 -21.66
C CYS A 280 15.65 1.63 -22.55
N ASP A 281 16.75 0.90 -22.68
CA ASP A 281 17.91 1.21 -23.53
C ASP A 281 17.84 0.59 -24.94
N THR A 282 17.05 -0.47 -25.12
CA THR A 282 17.04 -1.31 -26.34
C THR A 282 15.74 -1.19 -27.16
N VAL A 283 14.67 -0.68 -26.55
CA VAL A 283 13.39 -0.47 -27.24
C VAL A 283 13.23 0.96 -27.76
N SER A 284 12.47 1.10 -28.85
CA SER A 284 12.05 2.41 -29.34
C SER A 284 10.98 3.04 -28.44
N PRO A 285 10.73 4.37 -28.52
CA PRO A 285 9.59 5.01 -27.88
C PRO A 285 8.23 4.34 -28.18
N PHE A 286 8.07 3.82 -29.39
CA PHE A 286 6.89 3.07 -29.78
C PHE A 286 6.78 1.74 -29.01
N GLY A 287 7.89 1.01 -28.86
CA GLY A 287 7.95 -0.17 -28.00
C GLY A 287 7.62 0.18 -26.54
N ALA A 288 8.22 1.24 -26.00
CA ALA A 288 7.98 1.70 -24.63
C ALA A 288 6.51 2.04 -24.37
N PHE A 289 5.81 2.65 -25.34
CA PHE A 289 4.37 2.90 -25.28
C PHE A 289 3.58 1.60 -25.07
N PHE A 290 3.83 0.57 -25.89
CA PHE A 290 3.09 -0.70 -25.77
C PHE A 290 3.44 -1.49 -24.51
N ILE A 291 4.69 -1.40 -24.06
CA ILE A 291 5.12 -1.99 -22.78
C ILE A 291 4.31 -1.39 -21.63
N GLY A 292 4.21 -0.06 -21.57
CA GLY A 292 3.39 0.65 -20.59
C GLY A 292 1.90 0.34 -20.73
N PHE A 293 1.39 0.26 -21.96
CA PHE A 293 -0.01 -0.06 -22.21
C PHE A 293 -0.40 -1.44 -21.64
N VAL A 294 0.39 -2.46 -21.93
CA VAL A 294 0.15 -3.81 -21.40
C VAL A 294 0.32 -3.83 -19.89
N ALA A 295 1.33 -3.15 -19.35
CA ALA A 295 1.58 -3.09 -17.92
C ALA A 295 0.39 -2.51 -17.12
N GLY A 296 -0.23 -1.44 -17.64
CA GLY A 296 -1.40 -0.82 -17.02
C GLY A 296 -2.65 -1.70 -16.98
N ILE A 297 -2.83 -2.59 -17.96
CA ILE A 297 -3.91 -3.59 -17.93
C ILE A 297 -3.53 -4.75 -17.01
N LEU A 298 -2.30 -5.25 -17.16
CA LEU A 298 -1.78 -6.41 -16.46
C LEU A 298 -1.82 -6.24 -14.95
N VAL A 299 -1.44 -5.06 -14.43
CA VAL A 299 -1.45 -4.82 -12.98
C VAL A 299 -2.85 -4.99 -12.37
N VAL A 300 -3.91 -4.56 -13.07
CA VAL A 300 -5.28 -4.67 -12.57
C VAL A 300 -5.74 -6.12 -12.57
N LEU A 301 -5.52 -6.83 -13.69
CA LEU A 301 -5.89 -8.23 -13.80
C LEU A 301 -5.09 -9.13 -12.86
N SER A 302 -3.81 -8.81 -12.66
CA SER A 302 -2.92 -9.52 -11.74
C SER A 302 -3.38 -9.35 -10.29
N VAL A 303 -3.72 -8.13 -9.85
CA VAL A 303 -4.23 -7.91 -8.47
C VAL A 303 -5.52 -8.70 -8.26
N GLU A 304 -6.44 -8.66 -9.23
CA GLU A 304 -7.68 -9.44 -9.12
C GLU A 304 -7.43 -10.95 -9.11
N PHE A 305 -6.48 -11.45 -9.91
CA PHE A 305 -6.10 -12.86 -9.91
C PHE A 305 -5.55 -13.29 -8.55
N PHE A 306 -4.56 -12.56 -8.03
CA PHE A 306 -3.93 -12.93 -6.76
C PHE A 306 -4.91 -12.87 -5.59
N ASP A 307 -5.77 -11.85 -5.56
CA ASP A 307 -6.73 -11.70 -4.47
C ASP A 307 -7.93 -12.65 -4.59
N LYS A 308 -8.54 -12.75 -5.77
CA LYS A 308 -9.81 -13.50 -5.94
C LYS A 308 -9.58 -14.99 -6.20
N ILE A 309 -8.49 -15.35 -6.88
CA ILE A 309 -8.25 -16.73 -7.35
C ILE A 309 -7.13 -17.39 -6.55
N ALA A 310 -5.93 -16.79 -6.52
CA ALA A 310 -4.79 -17.40 -5.83
C ALA A 310 -4.88 -17.29 -4.29
N LYS A 311 -5.79 -16.45 -3.78
CA LYS A 311 -6.00 -16.17 -2.36
C LYS A 311 -4.72 -15.71 -1.64
N VAL A 312 -3.91 -14.91 -2.33
CA VAL A 312 -2.71 -14.28 -1.79
C VAL A 312 -3.05 -12.84 -1.43
N ASP A 313 -2.98 -12.53 -0.13
CA ASP A 313 -3.21 -11.19 0.38
C ASP A 313 -1.94 -10.35 0.30
N ASP A 314 -1.96 -9.38 -0.62
CA ASP A 314 -0.90 -8.41 -0.85
C ASP A 314 -1.43 -6.99 -0.54
N PRO A 315 -1.10 -6.41 0.63
CA PRO A 315 -1.64 -5.13 1.07
C PRO A 315 -1.41 -4.00 0.07
N VAL A 316 -0.21 -3.94 -0.53
CA VAL A 316 0.24 -2.81 -1.34
C VAL A 316 0.05 -3.09 -2.84
N GLY A 317 -0.05 -4.36 -3.24
CA GLY A 317 -0.09 -4.77 -4.65
C GLY A 317 1.29 -4.97 -5.26
N ALA A 318 2.31 -5.14 -4.42
CA ALA A 318 3.70 -5.31 -4.82
C ALA A 318 3.95 -6.54 -5.69
N VAL A 319 3.23 -7.65 -5.48
CA VAL A 319 3.33 -8.83 -6.35
C VAL A 319 2.91 -8.46 -7.78
N SER A 320 1.81 -7.73 -7.94
CA SER A 320 1.35 -7.36 -9.28
C SER A 320 2.23 -6.29 -9.93
N VAL A 321 2.74 -5.35 -9.14
CA VAL A 321 3.65 -4.29 -9.62
C VAL A 321 5.03 -4.84 -9.96
N HIS A 322 5.60 -5.73 -9.15
CA HIS A 322 7.00 -6.14 -9.28
C HIS A 322 7.17 -7.53 -9.90
N PHE A 323 6.41 -8.54 -9.47
CA PHE A 323 6.48 -9.87 -10.09
C PHE A 323 5.85 -9.87 -11.49
N ALA A 324 4.54 -9.60 -11.59
CA ALA A 324 3.84 -9.73 -12.88
C ALA A 324 4.40 -8.77 -13.95
N ASN A 325 4.68 -7.52 -13.58
CA ASN A 325 5.25 -6.55 -14.52
C ASN A 325 6.78 -6.67 -14.67
N GLY A 326 7.50 -7.26 -13.72
CA GLY A 326 8.91 -7.63 -13.89
C GLY A 326 9.06 -8.73 -14.94
N VAL A 327 8.25 -9.79 -14.83
CA VAL A 327 8.12 -10.85 -15.83
C VAL A 327 7.74 -10.27 -17.19
N TRP A 328 6.71 -9.43 -17.26
CA TRP A 328 6.29 -8.79 -18.50
C TRP A 328 7.41 -7.94 -19.12
N GLY A 329 8.10 -7.11 -18.33
CA GLY A 329 9.20 -6.28 -18.82
C GLY A 329 10.34 -7.09 -19.43
N THR A 330 10.73 -8.17 -18.76
CA THR A 330 11.77 -9.08 -19.25
C THR A 330 11.35 -9.82 -20.53
N ILE A 331 10.09 -10.26 -20.63
CA ILE A 331 9.53 -10.82 -21.87
C ILE A 331 9.51 -9.77 -22.97
N ALA A 332 9.13 -8.53 -22.65
CA ALA A 332 8.99 -7.45 -23.60
C ALA A 332 10.33 -7.08 -24.27
N VAL A 333 11.47 -7.25 -23.61
CA VAL A 333 12.79 -7.15 -24.27
C VAL A 333 12.89 -8.11 -25.44
N GLY A 334 12.52 -9.38 -25.23
CA GLY A 334 12.53 -10.43 -26.26
C GLY A 334 11.55 -10.18 -27.41
N LEU A 335 10.55 -9.31 -27.21
CA LEU A 335 9.57 -8.95 -28.23
C LEU A 335 9.92 -7.66 -28.97
N PHE A 336 10.28 -6.61 -28.23
CA PHE A 336 10.36 -5.23 -28.70
C PHE A 336 11.78 -4.66 -28.82
N SER A 337 12.82 -5.40 -28.42
CA SER A 337 14.19 -4.95 -28.65
C SER A 337 14.42 -4.67 -30.14
N THR A 338 15.06 -3.54 -30.44
CA THR A 338 15.41 -3.17 -31.81
C THR A 338 16.68 -3.88 -32.32
N GLY A 339 17.33 -4.69 -31.48
CA GLY A 339 18.67 -5.23 -31.71
C GLY A 339 19.79 -4.30 -31.26
N SER A 340 19.46 -3.08 -30.81
CA SER A 340 20.42 -2.21 -30.13
C SER A 340 20.75 -2.77 -28.75
N ASN A 341 22.02 -2.84 -28.37
CA ASN A 341 22.52 -3.30 -27.06
C ASN A 341 22.12 -4.73 -26.64
N THR A 342 21.57 -5.53 -27.56
CA THR A 342 21.17 -6.93 -27.33
C THR A 342 21.87 -7.84 -28.32
N ALA A 343 21.99 -9.13 -27.99
CA ALA A 343 22.61 -10.11 -28.87
C ALA A 343 21.79 -10.31 -30.17
N HIS A 344 20.46 -10.25 -30.06
CA HIS A 344 19.54 -10.36 -31.17
C HIS A 344 18.39 -9.35 -31.03
N ALA A 345 17.85 -8.88 -32.16
CA ALA A 345 16.61 -8.12 -32.14
C ALA A 345 15.46 -8.94 -31.53
N GLY A 346 14.44 -8.24 -31.04
CA GLY A 346 13.22 -8.86 -30.56
C GLY A 346 12.41 -9.50 -31.70
N LEU A 347 11.46 -10.36 -31.32
CA LEU A 347 10.60 -11.09 -32.26
C LEU A 347 9.88 -10.15 -33.25
N PHE A 348 9.36 -9.01 -32.77
CA PHE A 348 8.63 -8.06 -33.62
C PHE A 348 9.53 -7.18 -34.49
N TYR A 349 10.84 -7.24 -34.27
CA TYR A 349 11.86 -6.55 -35.06
C TYR A 349 12.68 -7.52 -35.93
N GLY A 350 12.18 -8.76 -36.13
CA GLY A 350 12.75 -9.72 -37.08
C GLY A 350 13.91 -10.57 -36.52
N GLY A 351 14.22 -10.51 -35.23
CA GLY A 351 15.31 -11.31 -34.63
C GLY A 351 14.96 -12.76 -34.30
N GLY A 352 13.76 -13.22 -34.66
CA GLY A 352 13.30 -14.59 -34.41
C GLY A 352 13.04 -14.86 -32.92
N LEU A 353 13.18 -16.13 -32.51
CA LEU A 353 12.90 -16.58 -31.13
C LEU A 353 14.13 -16.57 -30.22
N ALA A 354 15.31 -16.19 -30.71
CA ALA A 354 16.55 -16.29 -29.93
C ALA A 354 16.53 -15.37 -28.69
N GLN A 355 16.33 -14.06 -28.87
CA GLN A 355 16.28 -13.13 -27.74
C GLN A 355 15.12 -13.49 -26.78
N LEU A 356 13.92 -13.74 -27.31
CA LEU A 356 12.77 -14.15 -26.50
C LEU A 356 13.03 -15.44 -25.71
N GLY A 357 13.65 -16.44 -26.33
CA GLY A 357 14.03 -17.69 -25.69
C GLY A 357 15.02 -17.48 -24.54
N THR A 358 16.04 -16.65 -24.74
CA THR A 358 17.00 -16.30 -23.69
C THR A 358 16.33 -15.57 -22.53
N GLN A 359 15.45 -14.59 -22.80
CA GLN A 359 14.69 -13.89 -21.74
C GLN A 359 13.81 -14.84 -20.93
N LEU A 360 13.08 -15.76 -21.59
CA LEU A 360 12.22 -16.73 -20.94
C LEU A 360 13.01 -17.75 -20.11
N LEU A 361 14.13 -18.24 -20.63
CA LEU A 361 15.03 -19.13 -19.90
C LEU A 361 15.57 -18.45 -18.64
N GLY A 362 16.02 -17.20 -18.77
CA GLY A 362 16.50 -16.40 -17.64
C GLY A 362 15.45 -16.24 -16.55
N LEU A 363 14.22 -15.87 -16.92
CA LEU A 363 13.10 -15.77 -15.97
C LEU A 363 12.86 -17.07 -15.22
N VAL A 364 12.71 -18.20 -15.93
CA VAL A 364 12.45 -19.50 -15.30
C VAL A 364 13.58 -19.90 -14.35
N CYS A 365 14.84 -19.72 -14.76
CA CYS A 365 15.98 -20.10 -13.93
C CYS A 365 16.11 -19.21 -12.68
N VAL A 366 15.92 -17.90 -12.82
CA VAL A 366 15.92 -16.97 -11.69
C VAL A 366 14.77 -17.27 -10.74
N ASP A 367 13.54 -17.46 -11.24
CA ASP A 367 12.36 -17.74 -10.42
C ASP A 367 12.51 -19.05 -9.65
N VAL A 368 12.96 -20.12 -10.31
CA VAL A 368 13.18 -21.42 -9.66
C VAL A 368 14.23 -21.30 -8.56
N TYR A 369 15.35 -20.63 -8.83
CA TYR A 369 16.39 -20.41 -7.83
C TYR A 369 15.86 -19.63 -6.62
N VAL A 370 15.22 -18.48 -6.88
CA VAL A 370 14.69 -17.60 -5.85
C VAL A 370 13.65 -18.33 -5.01
N VAL A 371 12.69 -19.02 -5.62
CA VAL A 371 11.65 -19.78 -4.92
C VAL A 371 12.28 -20.86 -4.04
N VAL A 372 13.19 -21.67 -4.56
CA VAL A 372 13.79 -22.79 -3.81
C VAL A 372 14.58 -22.27 -2.61
N VAL A 373 15.47 -21.29 -2.83
CA VAL A 373 16.34 -20.79 -1.77
C VAL A 373 15.55 -20.02 -0.72
N MET A 374 14.62 -19.16 -1.13
CA MET A 374 13.81 -18.40 -0.18
C MET A 374 12.78 -19.24 0.55
N PHE A 375 12.25 -20.30 -0.06
CA PHE A 375 11.37 -21.23 0.65
C PHE A 375 12.11 -21.91 1.80
N ILE A 376 13.35 -22.33 1.57
CA ILE A 376 14.20 -22.92 2.63
C ILE A 376 14.46 -21.88 3.73
N ILE A 377 14.88 -20.67 3.35
CA ILE A 377 15.17 -19.58 4.31
C ILE A 377 13.93 -19.24 5.14
N PHE A 378 12.78 -19.00 4.51
CA PHE A 378 11.54 -18.70 5.23
C PHE A 378 11.09 -19.86 6.12
N LYS A 379 11.28 -21.13 5.71
CA LYS A 379 10.98 -22.27 6.60
C LYS A 379 11.92 -22.35 7.80
N ILE A 380 13.19 -22.00 7.64
CA ILE A 380 14.14 -21.92 8.76
C ILE A 380 13.73 -20.80 9.71
N ILE A 381 13.44 -19.61 9.20
CA ILE A 381 12.98 -18.46 9.99
C ILE A 381 11.68 -18.80 10.73
N ASP A 382 10.71 -19.40 10.05
CA ASP A 382 9.42 -19.77 10.64
C ASP A 382 9.57 -20.77 11.79
N LYS A 383 10.46 -21.76 11.65
CA LYS A 383 10.75 -22.73 12.71
C LYS A 383 11.54 -22.18 13.89
N THR A 384 12.25 -21.06 13.74
CA THR A 384 13.18 -20.54 14.75
C THR A 384 12.63 -19.31 15.46
N LEU A 385 12.11 -18.34 14.70
CA LEU A 385 11.58 -17.07 15.19
C LEU A 385 10.06 -16.95 15.04
N GLY A 386 9.48 -17.70 14.11
CA GLY A 386 8.10 -17.53 13.65
C GLY A 386 8.00 -16.42 12.59
N LEU A 387 7.45 -16.74 11.41
CA LEU A 387 7.36 -15.77 10.31
C LEU A 387 6.20 -14.78 10.52
N ARG A 388 5.10 -15.25 11.13
CA ARG A 388 3.89 -14.47 11.42
C ARG A 388 3.79 -14.15 12.91
N VAL A 389 3.27 -12.98 13.25
CA VAL A 389 2.93 -12.61 14.63
C VAL A 389 1.68 -13.36 15.13
N PRO A 390 1.47 -13.48 16.45
CA PRO A 390 0.22 -14.01 17.02
C PRO A 390 -1.01 -13.21 16.57
N ALA A 391 -2.18 -13.87 16.53
CA ALA A 391 -3.42 -13.25 16.07
C ALA A 391 -3.81 -12.00 16.88
N GLU A 392 -3.61 -12.01 18.20
CA GLU A 392 -3.84 -10.85 19.07
C GLU A 392 -2.99 -9.64 18.66
N VAL A 393 -1.70 -9.87 18.36
CA VAL A 393 -0.77 -8.83 17.93
C VAL A 393 -1.16 -8.24 16.57
N GLU A 394 -1.62 -9.08 15.64
CA GLU A 394 -2.13 -8.62 14.34
C GLU A 394 -3.44 -7.83 14.45
N ILE A 395 -4.32 -8.22 15.37
CA ILE A 395 -5.60 -7.53 15.62
C ILE A 395 -5.35 -6.18 16.29
N ASP A 396 -4.46 -6.10 17.27
CA ASP A 396 -4.15 -4.85 17.97
C ASP A 396 -3.30 -3.90 17.09
N GLY A 397 -2.38 -4.46 16.30
CA GLY A 397 -1.42 -3.72 15.49
C GLY A 397 0.02 -3.92 15.95
N LEU A 398 0.93 -4.04 14.98
CA LEU A 398 2.34 -4.38 15.23
C LEU A 398 3.11 -3.21 15.86
N ASP A 399 2.64 -1.96 15.70
CA ASP A 399 3.31 -0.78 16.27
C ASP A 399 3.38 -0.85 17.80
N ILE A 400 2.29 -1.25 18.44
CA ILE A 400 2.19 -1.32 19.91
C ILE A 400 3.09 -2.45 20.44
N HIS A 401 2.98 -3.63 19.84
CA HIS A 401 3.58 -4.87 20.37
C HIS A 401 5.04 -5.06 19.99
N GLU A 402 5.46 -4.64 18.79
CA GLU A 402 6.84 -4.83 18.32
C GLU A 402 7.72 -3.59 18.52
N HIS A 403 7.11 -2.39 18.60
CA HIS A 403 7.85 -1.12 18.68
C HIS A 403 7.54 -0.29 19.92
N GLY A 404 6.60 -0.73 20.77
CA GLY A 404 6.17 0.05 21.95
C GLY A 404 5.53 1.39 21.56
N LEU A 405 5.06 1.50 20.31
CA LEU A 405 4.56 2.73 19.72
C LEU A 405 3.03 2.71 19.75
N ALA A 406 2.43 3.53 20.62
CA ALA A 406 0.98 3.63 20.74
C ALA A 406 0.30 4.05 19.42
N SER A 407 0.96 4.92 18.66
CA SER A 407 0.56 5.33 17.32
C SER A 407 1.72 6.04 16.64
N ALA A 408 1.89 5.85 15.32
CA ALA A 408 2.79 6.67 14.51
C ALA A 408 2.31 8.12 14.34
N TYR A 409 1.09 8.44 14.80
CA TYR A 409 0.42 9.74 14.67
C TYR A 409 0.20 10.37 16.04
N ALA A 410 1.27 10.85 16.66
CA ALA A 410 1.19 11.49 17.98
C ALA A 410 0.16 12.63 17.99
N GLY A 411 -0.79 12.59 18.93
CA GLY A 411 -1.86 13.58 19.06
C GLY A 411 -3.09 13.37 18.18
N PHE A 412 -3.11 12.34 17.31
CA PHE A 412 -4.28 11.96 16.53
C PHE A 412 -4.97 10.74 17.13
N ALA A 413 -6.27 10.84 17.43
CA ALA A 413 -7.10 9.69 17.76
C ALA A 413 -7.58 9.03 16.47
N ILE A 414 -6.83 8.04 15.97
CA ILE A 414 -7.27 7.24 14.83
C ILE A 414 -8.14 6.10 15.37
N SER A 415 -9.45 6.21 15.20
CA SER A 415 -10.39 5.11 15.48
C SER A 415 -10.58 4.29 14.21
N ASP A 416 -10.10 3.05 14.20
CA ASP A 416 -10.31 2.12 13.08
C ASP A 416 -11.72 1.54 13.16
N ALA A 417 -12.69 2.29 12.63
CA ALA A 417 -14.09 1.89 12.61
C ALA A 417 -14.33 0.58 11.87
N ASN A 418 -13.45 0.17 10.95
CA ASN A 418 -13.65 -1.01 10.10
C ASN A 418 -13.08 -2.31 10.70
N SER A 419 -12.53 -2.25 11.92
CA SER A 419 -11.95 -3.41 12.60
C SER A 419 -12.98 -4.40 13.17
N ALA A 420 -14.26 -4.00 13.25
CA ALA A 420 -15.35 -4.86 13.68
C ALA A 420 -16.22 -5.27 12.48
N ALA A 421 -15.85 -6.39 11.82
CA ALA A 421 -16.79 -7.06 10.92
C ALA A 421 -18.00 -7.52 11.74
N MET A 422 -19.19 -6.94 11.51
CA MET A 422 -20.42 -7.44 12.11
C MET A 422 -20.78 -8.75 11.43
N THR A 423 -20.91 -9.84 12.19
CA THR A 423 -21.61 -11.03 11.71
C THR A 423 -23.07 -10.66 11.47
N PRO A 424 -23.62 -10.85 10.26
CA PRO A 424 -25.04 -10.66 10.01
C PRO A 424 -25.85 -11.48 11.01
N ASN A 425 -26.76 -10.84 11.72
CA ASN A 425 -27.77 -11.51 12.55
C ASN A 425 -29.17 -11.30 11.94
N GLU A 426 -30.17 -11.96 12.49
CA GLU A 426 -31.57 -11.91 12.02
C GLU A 426 -32.16 -10.48 11.95
N ASN A 427 -31.52 -9.47 12.57
CA ASN A 427 -31.92 -8.06 12.50
C ASN A 427 -31.21 -7.24 11.40
N THR A 428 -30.29 -7.86 10.65
CA THR A 428 -29.47 -7.18 9.61
C THR A 428 -29.68 -7.72 8.19
N ASP A 429 -30.40 -8.82 8.02
CA ASP A 429 -30.79 -9.36 6.71
C ASP A 429 -32.31 -9.48 6.60
N LEU A 430 -32.93 -8.43 6.09
CA LEU A 430 -34.34 -8.43 5.68
C LEU A 430 -34.36 -7.89 4.25
N GLY A 431 -34.49 -8.80 3.29
CA GLY A 431 -34.32 -8.53 1.86
C GLY A 431 -35.27 -7.52 1.21
N GLU A 432 -34.96 -7.31 -0.08
CA GLU A 432 -35.61 -6.52 -1.13
C GLU A 432 -35.73 -4.99 -0.90
N ASP A 433 -34.86 -4.21 -1.59
CA ASP A 433 -34.77 -2.75 -1.52
C ASP A 433 -35.90 -2.00 -2.29
N ASP A 434 -36.87 -2.73 -2.85
CA ASP A 434 -37.96 -2.18 -3.66
C ASP A 434 -39.26 -2.06 -2.83
N VAL A 435 -39.62 -0.81 -2.51
CA VAL A 435 -40.80 -0.45 -1.71
C VAL A 435 -42.10 -0.97 -2.33
N THR A 436 -42.13 -1.22 -3.64
CA THR A 436 -43.33 -1.73 -4.35
C THR A 436 -43.60 -3.23 -4.09
N LYS A 437 -42.66 -3.94 -3.46
CA LYS A 437 -42.78 -5.37 -3.13
C LYS A 437 -42.77 -5.66 -1.63
N ALA A 438 -42.69 -4.63 -0.78
CA ALA A 438 -42.65 -4.79 0.67
C ALA A 438 -44.00 -5.31 1.21
N SER A 439 -43.96 -6.28 2.13
CA SER A 439 -45.15 -6.80 2.80
C SER A 439 -45.75 -5.78 3.76
N ALA A 440 -47.06 -5.85 4.02
CA ALA A 440 -47.75 -4.98 4.97
C ALA A 440 -47.11 -4.99 6.38
N LYS A 441 -46.45 -6.11 6.75
CA LYS A 441 -45.72 -6.27 8.01
C LYS A 441 -44.42 -5.44 8.08
N GLN A 442 -43.83 -5.08 6.93
CA GLN A 442 -42.64 -4.23 6.82
C GLN A 442 -43.00 -2.73 6.79
N MET A 443 -44.18 -2.37 6.29
CA MET A 443 -44.70 -1.00 6.35
C MET A 443 -45.19 -0.62 7.76
N ASP A 444 -45.75 -1.59 8.50
CA ASP A 444 -46.21 -1.40 9.90
C ASP A 444 -45.06 -1.34 10.93
N ALA A 445 -43.80 -1.52 10.50
CA ALA A 445 -42.63 -1.39 11.37
C ALA A 445 -42.27 0.09 11.68
N ALA A 446 -43.05 1.05 11.21
CA ALA A 446 -43.01 2.42 11.69
C ALA A 446 -43.57 2.47 13.12
N VAL A 447 -42.69 2.23 14.10
CA VAL A 447 -42.99 2.28 15.53
C VAL A 447 -43.73 3.60 15.84
N PRO A 448 -45.01 3.56 16.25
CA PRO A 448 -45.66 4.74 16.81
C PRO A 448 -44.87 5.15 18.04
N VAL A 449 -44.74 6.45 18.29
CA VAL A 449 -44.11 6.98 19.52
C VAL A 449 -44.89 6.44 20.72
N VAL A 450 -44.41 5.34 21.31
CA VAL A 450 -44.89 4.87 22.61
C VAL A 450 -44.25 5.79 23.63
N ARG A 451 -45.07 6.68 24.21
CA ARG A 451 -44.71 7.35 25.45
C ARG A 451 -44.74 6.30 26.54
N GLU A 452 -43.60 5.70 26.86
CA GLU A 452 -43.49 4.99 28.13
C GLU A 452 -43.65 6.01 29.26
N PRO A 453 -44.53 5.76 30.25
CA PRO A 453 -44.63 6.61 31.41
C PRO A 453 -43.30 6.57 32.16
N VAL A 454 -42.80 7.76 32.48
CA VAL A 454 -41.59 7.99 33.27
C VAL A 454 -41.64 7.14 34.54
N ILE A 455 -40.66 6.24 34.71
CA ILE A 455 -40.56 5.36 35.86
C ILE A 455 -40.35 6.22 37.12
N HIS A 456 -41.36 6.19 38.01
CA HIS A 456 -41.31 6.72 39.37
C HIS A 456 -40.64 5.69 40.31
N ASP A 457 -39.30 5.63 40.32
CA ASP A 457 -38.54 4.87 41.31
C ASP A 457 -37.42 5.74 41.92
N GLY A 458 -37.81 6.74 42.72
CA GLY A 458 -36.92 7.42 43.67
C GLY A 458 -35.86 8.38 43.09
N VAL A 459 -35.85 8.66 41.78
CA VAL A 459 -35.00 9.71 41.19
C VAL A 459 -35.86 10.94 40.90
N TYR A 460 -35.61 12.03 41.62
CA TYR A 460 -36.23 13.33 41.35
C TYR A 460 -35.77 13.84 39.97
N ASP A 461 -36.71 14.24 39.11
CA ASP A 461 -36.39 15.05 37.93
C ASP A 461 -35.70 16.33 38.42
N THR A 462 -34.44 16.53 38.02
CA THR A 462 -33.64 17.67 38.48
C THR A 462 -33.94 18.94 37.70
N GLY A 463 -34.80 18.87 36.68
CA GLY A 463 -35.03 19.95 35.73
C GLY A 463 -33.85 20.19 34.78
N MET A 464 -32.83 19.33 34.79
CA MET A 464 -31.67 19.39 33.89
C MET A 464 -31.56 18.09 33.10
N HIS A 465 -31.48 18.22 31.78
CA HIS A 465 -31.52 17.07 30.88
C HIS A 465 -30.38 17.11 29.87
N LYS A 466 -29.75 15.95 29.65
CA LYS A 466 -28.83 15.75 28.53
C LYS A 466 -29.60 15.16 27.36
N VAL A 467 -29.63 15.88 26.24
CA VAL A 467 -30.19 15.40 24.97
C VAL A 467 -29.03 14.99 24.08
N SER A 468 -28.94 13.69 23.78
CA SER A 468 -27.94 13.11 22.87
C SER A 468 -28.57 12.76 21.55
N ILE A 469 -28.15 13.44 20.49
CA ILE A 469 -28.71 13.35 19.14
C ILE A 469 -27.66 12.70 18.25
N ILE A 470 -27.94 11.52 17.70
CA ILE A 470 -27.10 10.85 16.71
C ILE A 470 -27.76 11.02 15.35
N ALA A 471 -27.10 11.68 14.39
CA ALA A 471 -27.69 12.00 13.09
C ALA A 471 -26.68 11.90 11.93
N LYS A 472 -27.16 12.08 10.69
CA LYS A 472 -26.31 12.16 9.49
C LYS A 472 -25.35 13.35 9.59
N LEU A 473 -24.07 13.16 9.28
CA LEU A 473 -23.05 14.21 9.35
C LEU A 473 -23.42 15.45 8.51
N ALA A 474 -23.97 15.25 7.31
CA ALA A 474 -24.40 16.32 6.41
C ALA A 474 -25.54 17.21 6.96
N LYS A 475 -26.23 16.77 8.02
CA LYS A 475 -27.31 17.52 8.68
C LYS A 475 -26.83 18.31 9.89
N PHE A 476 -25.54 18.25 10.22
CA PHE A 476 -24.99 18.91 11.40
C PHE A 476 -25.23 20.42 11.39
N ASP A 477 -24.98 21.12 10.28
CA ASP A 477 -25.18 22.57 10.23
C ASP A 477 -26.65 22.96 10.43
N GLN A 478 -27.58 22.21 9.84
CA GLN A 478 -29.02 22.42 10.01
C GLN A 478 -29.47 22.18 11.45
N LEU A 479 -28.95 21.13 12.09
CA LEU A 479 -29.20 20.84 13.49
C LEU A 479 -28.60 21.92 14.41
N LYS A 480 -27.37 22.34 14.15
CA LYS A 480 -26.67 23.40 14.90
C LYS A 480 -27.45 24.71 14.85
N THR A 481 -27.88 25.13 13.66
CA THR A 481 -28.71 26.35 13.51
C THR A 481 -30.02 26.22 14.27
N ALA A 482 -30.73 25.10 14.12
CA ALA A 482 -32.01 24.90 14.81
C ALA A 482 -31.90 24.91 16.34
N LEU A 483 -30.80 24.37 16.89
CA LEU A 483 -30.54 24.40 18.33
C LEU A 483 -30.10 25.80 18.81
N ASN A 484 -29.28 26.50 18.02
CA ASN A 484 -28.89 27.88 18.32
C ASN A 484 -30.10 28.84 18.32
N ASP A 485 -31.02 28.70 17.37
CA ASP A 485 -32.25 29.51 17.28
C ASP A 485 -33.18 29.30 18.48
N LEU A 486 -33.11 28.13 19.13
CA LEU A 486 -33.79 27.83 20.39
C LEU A 486 -33.07 28.40 21.63
N GLY A 487 -31.87 28.97 21.47
CA GLY A 487 -31.06 29.51 22.56
C GLY A 487 -30.17 28.47 23.24
N VAL A 488 -29.89 27.31 22.63
CA VAL A 488 -28.91 26.36 23.14
C VAL A 488 -27.51 26.94 22.90
N THR A 489 -26.82 27.34 23.96
CA THR A 489 -25.54 28.05 23.86
C THR A 489 -24.31 27.13 23.92
N GLY A 490 -24.46 25.92 24.45
CA GLY A 490 -23.41 24.92 24.57
C GLY A 490 -23.80 23.58 23.96
N MET A 491 -22.94 23.05 23.08
CA MET A 491 -23.07 21.71 22.53
C MET A 491 -21.71 21.01 22.47
N THR A 492 -21.68 19.73 22.82
CA THR A 492 -20.54 18.84 22.60
C THR A 492 -20.80 18.01 21.35
N VAL A 493 -19.84 17.97 20.45
CA VAL A 493 -19.99 17.30 19.15
C VAL A 493 -18.89 16.27 19.01
N THR A 494 -19.28 15.04 18.73
CA THR A 494 -18.36 13.91 18.51
C THR A 494 -18.71 13.22 17.22
N GLN A 495 -17.73 13.03 16.33
CA GLN A 495 -17.92 12.16 15.17
C GLN A 495 -17.97 10.71 15.64
N VAL A 496 -19.00 9.99 15.23
CA VAL A 496 -19.22 8.60 15.62
C VAL A 496 -19.56 7.78 14.37
N MET A 497 -19.36 6.48 14.44
CA MET A 497 -19.78 5.55 13.39
C MET A 497 -21.00 4.80 13.88
N GLY A 498 -22.02 4.64 13.02
CA GLY A 498 -23.25 3.95 13.38
C GLY A 498 -23.60 2.85 12.40
N CYS A 499 -23.93 1.67 12.93
CA CYS A 499 -24.46 0.54 12.16
C CYS A 499 -25.99 0.54 12.22
N GLY A 500 -26.67 0.24 11.11
CA GLY A 500 -28.13 0.19 11.04
C GLY A 500 -28.63 -0.52 9.78
N ILE A 501 -29.95 -0.56 9.58
CA ILE A 501 -30.62 -1.27 8.47
C ILE A 501 -30.24 -0.74 7.07
N GLN A 502 -29.61 0.44 7.01
CA GLN A 502 -29.15 1.03 5.75
C GLN A 502 -27.96 0.23 5.22
N LYS A 503 -28.17 -0.54 4.15
CA LYS A 503 -27.07 -1.03 3.33
C LYS A 503 -26.40 0.19 2.69
N GLY A 504 -25.12 0.42 2.97
CA GLY A 504 -24.35 1.44 2.26
C GLY A 504 -24.26 1.09 0.77
N THR A 505 -24.03 2.08 -0.08
CA THR A 505 -23.74 1.81 -1.49
C THR A 505 -22.48 0.93 -1.56
N PRO A 506 -22.50 -0.21 -2.28
CA PRO A 506 -21.31 -1.04 -2.40
C PRO A 506 -20.21 -0.28 -3.15
N GLU A 507 -19.27 0.26 -2.41
CA GLU A 507 -18.03 0.84 -2.96
C GLU A 507 -16.99 -0.26 -3.14
N LYS A 508 -16.10 -0.10 -4.13
CA LYS A 508 -15.01 -1.05 -4.40
C LYS A 508 -13.66 -0.39 -4.16
N TYR A 509 -12.75 -1.12 -3.53
CA TYR A 509 -11.34 -0.79 -3.40
C TYR A 509 -10.52 -1.86 -4.12
N ARG A 510 -9.76 -1.48 -5.17
CA ARG A 510 -9.02 -2.40 -6.03
C ARG A 510 -9.87 -3.55 -6.58
N GLY A 511 -11.13 -3.26 -6.92
CA GLY A 511 -12.07 -4.25 -7.48
C GLY A 511 -12.70 -5.20 -6.45
N VAL A 512 -12.44 -5.00 -5.15
CA VAL A 512 -13.05 -5.76 -4.03
C VAL A 512 -14.07 -4.88 -3.30
N PRO A 513 -15.27 -5.39 -2.96
CA PRO A 513 -16.24 -4.64 -2.18
C PRO A 513 -15.70 -4.22 -0.80
N VAL A 514 -15.97 -2.97 -0.43
CA VAL A 514 -15.75 -2.46 0.93
C VAL A 514 -17.03 -2.68 1.72
N ASP A 515 -16.93 -3.32 2.89
CA ASP A 515 -18.07 -3.41 3.80
C ASP A 515 -18.39 -2.02 4.35
N THR A 516 -19.62 -1.56 4.15
CA THR A 516 -20.11 -0.23 4.54
C THR A 516 -21.11 -0.30 5.69
N THR A 517 -21.05 -1.36 6.50
CA THR A 517 -21.91 -1.55 7.68
C THR A 517 -21.85 -0.40 8.69
N LEU A 518 -20.72 0.31 8.78
CA LEU A 518 -20.55 1.49 9.63
C LEU A 518 -20.56 2.78 8.81
N LEU A 519 -21.58 3.60 9.02
CA LEU A 519 -21.72 4.89 8.34
C LEU A 519 -21.29 6.04 9.27
N PRO A 520 -20.56 7.05 8.74
CA PRO A 520 -20.24 8.26 9.50
C PRO A 520 -21.49 9.00 9.97
N LYS A 521 -21.55 9.25 11.27
CA LYS A 521 -22.62 9.99 11.94
C LYS A 521 -22.02 11.06 12.85
N ILE A 522 -22.86 11.97 13.28
CA ILE A 522 -22.52 12.98 14.28
C ILE A 522 -23.32 12.69 15.54
N LYS A 523 -22.65 12.71 16.69
CA LYS A 523 -23.28 12.69 18.02
C LYS A 523 -23.19 14.11 18.59
N VAL A 524 -24.33 14.75 18.77
CA VAL A 524 -24.46 16.07 19.40
C VAL A 524 -25.08 15.88 20.78
N GLU A 525 -24.37 16.30 21.82
CA GLU A 525 -24.84 16.27 23.20
C GLU A 525 -25.03 17.70 23.70
N VAL A 526 -26.24 18.00 24.17
CA VAL A 526 -26.59 19.29 24.77
C VAL A 526 -27.15 19.06 26.16
N ILE A 527 -26.84 19.97 27.10
CA ILE A 527 -27.43 19.97 28.43
C ILE A 527 -28.36 21.19 28.53
N VAL A 528 -29.64 20.94 28.83
CA VAL A 528 -30.68 21.99 28.89
C VAL A 528 -31.38 22.00 30.24
N SER A 529 -31.76 23.19 30.69
CA SER A 529 -32.54 23.41 31.92
C SER A 529 -33.79 24.28 31.69
N ARG A 530 -33.61 25.56 31.30
CA ARG A 530 -34.73 26.47 30.95
C ARG A 530 -35.43 26.08 29.65
N ILE A 531 -34.66 25.57 28.70
CA ILE A 531 -35.17 25.16 27.39
C ILE A 531 -35.84 23.80 27.57
N SER A 532 -37.12 23.72 27.20
CA SER A 532 -37.86 22.46 27.26
C SER A 532 -37.18 21.40 26.40
N VAL A 533 -37.05 20.18 26.96
CA VAL A 533 -36.56 19.00 26.23
C VAL A 533 -37.40 18.77 24.98
N ASP A 534 -38.72 18.94 25.07
CA ASP A 534 -39.62 18.76 23.92
C ASP A 534 -39.33 19.78 22.81
N ALA A 535 -38.97 21.02 23.16
CA ALA A 535 -38.58 22.02 22.17
C ALA A 535 -37.30 21.61 21.43
N VAL A 536 -36.30 21.10 22.16
CA VAL A 536 -35.05 20.57 21.57
C VAL A 536 -35.33 19.37 20.66
N VAL A 537 -36.17 18.44 21.10
CA VAL A 537 -36.56 17.25 20.32
C VAL A 537 -37.29 17.64 19.05
N GLU A 538 -38.24 18.58 19.12
CA GLU A 538 -39.00 19.01 17.94
C GLU A 538 -38.14 19.80 16.95
N ALA A 539 -37.24 20.68 17.41
CA ALA A 539 -36.30 21.36 16.53
C ALA A 539 -35.33 20.39 15.86
N ALA A 540 -34.81 19.42 16.61
CA ALA A 540 -33.95 18.37 16.06
C ALA A 540 -34.71 17.51 15.03
N LYS A 541 -35.94 17.08 15.33
CA LYS A 541 -36.78 16.35 14.38
C LYS A 541 -37.01 17.16 13.11
N LYS A 542 -37.38 18.43 13.22
CA LYS A 542 -37.60 19.30 12.05
C LYS A 542 -36.35 19.49 11.21
N ALA A 543 -35.18 19.63 11.83
CA ALA A 543 -33.91 19.81 11.13
C ALA A 543 -33.41 18.52 10.46
N LEU A 544 -33.64 17.36 11.09
CA LEU A 544 -33.06 16.09 10.70
C LEU A 544 -33.97 15.23 9.82
N TYR A 545 -35.28 15.41 9.89
CA TYR A 545 -36.26 14.56 9.21
C TYR A 545 -36.20 14.72 7.69
N THR A 546 -36.01 13.60 7.00
CA THR A 546 -36.07 13.46 5.54
C THR A 546 -37.08 12.42 5.10
N GLY A 547 -37.66 11.65 6.04
CA GLY A 547 -38.60 10.56 5.74
C GLY A 547 -37.90 9.27 5.29
N HIS A 548 -36.57 9.23 5.32
CA HIS A 548 -35.77 8.07 4.99
C HIS A 548 -35.18 7.41 6.24
N ILE A 549 -34.92 6.11 6.16
CA ILE A 549 -34.18 5.38 7.19
C ILE A 549 -32.85 6.13 7.44
N GLY A 550 -32.41 6.16 8.71
CA GLY A 550 -31.10 6.71 9.10
C GLY A 550 -31.04 8.20 9.45
N ASP A 551 -32.18 8.90 9.55
CA ASP A 551 -32.20 10.31 9.95
C ASP A 551 -31.62 10.57 11.33
N GLY A 552 -31.75 9.61 12.25
CA GLY A 552 -31.06 9.66 13.53
C GLY A 552 -31.83 9.02 14.68
N LYS A 553 -31.27 9.12 15.89
CA LYS A 553 -31.92 8.79 17.17
C LYS A 553 -31.64 9.90 18.17
N ILE A 554 -32.62 10.20 19.02
CA ILE A 554 -32.49 11.15 20.12
C ILE A 554 -32.67 10.37 21.43
N PHE A 555 -31.74 10.55 22.35
CA PHE A 555 -31.76 9.97 23.68
C PHE A 555 -31.80 11.09 24.71
N VAL A 556 -32.66 10.97 25.71
CA VAL A 556 -32.80 11.96 26.78
C VAL A 556 -32.41 11.31 28.10
N TYR A 557 -31.55 11.98 28.85
CA TYR A 557 -31.07 11.51 30.15
C TYR A 557 -31.28 12.61 31.21
N ASN A 558 -31.71 12.24 32.41
CA ASN A 558 -31.74 13.15 33.56
C ASN A 558 -30.30 13.41 34.04
N VAL A 559 -29.95 14.67 34.30
CA VAL A 559 -28.64 15.10 34.79
C VAL A 559 -28.75 15.42 36.26
N THR A 560 -28.11 14.62 37.11
CA THR A 560 -28.24 14.77 38.57
C THR A 560 -27.48 15.97 39.14
N ARG A 561 -26.34 16.34 38.54
CA ARG A 561 -25.52 17.47 38.98
C ARG A 561 -24.69 18.05 37.84
N VAL A 562 -24.52 19.36 37.83
CA VAL A 562 -23.59 20.09 36.94
C VAL A 562 -22.69 20.97 37.81
N VAL A 563 -21.42 21.15 37.45
CA VAL A 563 -20.50 22.05 38.16
C VAL A 563 -19.68 22.83 37.15
N LYS A 564 -19.71 24.17 37.22
CA LYS A 564 -18.89 25.05 36.38
C LYS A 564 -17.52 25.21 37.04
N ILE A 565 -16.50 24.63 36.44
CA ILE A 565 -15.14 24.54 37.01
C ILE A 565 -14.58 25.93 37.40
N ARG A 566 -14.77 26.95 36.54
CA ARG A 566 -14.21 28.29 36.75
C ARG A 566 -14.75 29.00 37.99
N THR A 567 -16.05 28.87 38.25
CA THR A 567 -16.76 29.66 39.28
C THR A 567 -17.19 28.82 40.47
N GLY A 568 -17.14 27.49 40.37
CA GLY A 568 -17.69 26.58 41.36
C GLY A 568 -19.22 26.58 41.41
N GLU A 569 -19.89 27.32 40.53
CA GLU A 569 -21.36 27.31 40.44
C GLU A 569 -21.86 25.92 40.11
N GLU A 570 -22.99 25.54 40.69
CA GLU A 570 -23.58 24.22 40.49
C GLU A 570 -24.93 24.29 39.77
N ASN A 571 -25.26 23.17 39.14
CA ASN A 571 -26.54 22.85 38.54
C ASN A 571 -27.00 23.94 37.57
N TYR A 572 -28.16 24.51 37.87
CA TYR A 572 -28.74 25.56 37.09
C TYR A 572 -27.81 26.76 36.87
N ALA A 573 -27.12 27.23 37.91
CA ALA A 573 -26.19 28.37 37.82
C ALA A 573 -24.95 28.03 36.97
N ALA A 574 -24.53 26.76 37.00
CA ALA A 574 -23.44 26.26 36.17
C ALA A 574 -23.78 26.28 34.66
N LEU A 575 -25.07 26.17 34.31
CA LEU A 575 -25.55 26.12 32.93
C LEU A 575 -25.92 27.49 32.35
N GLN A 576 -25.94 28.55 33.17
CA GLN A 576 -26.13 29.90 32.64
C GLN A 576 -24.80 30.43 32.12
N ASP A 577 -24.79 30.89 30.87
CA ASP A 577 -23.73 31.76 30.37
C ASP A 577 -23.91 33.12 31.05
N VAL A 578 -23.18 33.28 32.15
CA VAL A 578 -22.99 34.57 32.79
C VAL A 578 -21.76 35.18 32.12
N GLU A 579 -21.99 35.98 31.09
CA GLU A 579 -21.31 37.28 30.98
C GLU A 579 -22.29 38.38 31.35
#